data_AF-A0A9D6D0P8-F1
#
_entry.id   AF-A0A9D6D0P8-F1
#
_cell.length_a   1.000
_cell.length_b   1.000
_cell.length_c   1.000
_cell.angle_alpha   90.00
_cell.angle_beta   90.00
_cell.angle_gamma   90.00
#
_symmetry.space_group_name_H-M   'P 1'
#
loop_
_entity.id
_entity.type
_entity.pdbx_description
1 polymer ?
#
loop_
_entity_poly.entity_id
_entity_poly.type
_entity_poly.pdbx_seq_one_letter_code
_entity_poly.pdbx_strand_id
1 'polypeptide(L)'
;MARIYRGKRRIGSSKATAKPPTPAPAVESKADEQVGYKNPPKHTQFKKGQFGNPKGRPKKETLPLAYLALRELGSTIVAVENGKRIRITKKEA
;
A
#
# COMPACT_ATOMS: atom_id res chain seq x y z
N MET A 1 59.64 37.43 33.24
CA MET A 1 60.76 37.32 32.27
C MET A 1 60.19 37.31 30.86
N ALA A 2 60.49 38.33 30.07
CA ALA A 2 60.07 38.45 28.68
C ALA A 2 60.91 37.53 27.79
N ARG A 3 60.29 36.86 26.81
CA ARG A 3 61.00 36.46 25.59
C ARG A 3 60.06 36.54 24.38
N ILE A 4 60.27 37.63 23.66
CA ILE A 4 59.77 37.91 22.32
C ILE A 4 60.40 36.88 21.37
N TYR A 5 59.58 36.10 20.67
CA TYR A 5 60.03 35.40 19.47
C TYR A 5 59.45 36.07 18.24
N ARG A 6 60.28 36.90 17.62
CA ARG A 6 60.06 37.58 16.34
C ARG A 6 60.55 36.66 15.23
N GLY A 7 59.65 36.14 14.39
CA GLY A 7 59.99 35.16 13.35
C GLY A 7 59.24 35.34 12.03
N LYS A 8 59.77 36.25 11.18
CA LYS A 8 59.76 36.29 9.69
C LYS A 8 58.43 36.11 8.89
N ARG A 9 58.11 37.18 8.15
CA ARG A 9 57.23 37.22 6.96
C ARG A 9 57.89 36.50 5.76
N ARG A 10 57.12 35.79 4.93
CA ARG A 10 57.01 35.91 3.44
C ARG A 10 55.71 35.22 2.95
N ILE A 11 54.74 36.00 2.46
CA ILE A 11 54.27 36.14 1.06
C ILE A 11 53.64 34.85 0.48
N GLY A 12 52.31 34.84 0.41
CA GLY A 12 51.49 33.90 -0.36
C GLY A 12 50.17 34.57 -0.74
N SER A 13 49.94 34.69 -2.04
CA SER A 13 48.92 35.51 -2.71
C SER A 13 47.54 34.86 -2.83
N SER A 14 46.51 35.71 -2.92
CA SER A 14 45.20 35.49 -3.58
C SER A 14 44.22 34.55 -2.84
N LYS A 15 42.90 34.78 -2.75
CA LYS A 15 41.96 35.50 -3.62
C LYS A 15 40.82 36.11 -2.80
N ALA A 16 40.28 37.21 -3.30
CA ALA A 16 39.02 37.81 -2.85
C ALA A 16 37.86 36.79 -2.91
N THR A 17 37.05 36.71 -1.85
CA THR A 17 35.79 35.98 -1.85
C THR A 17 34.70 36.89 -2.43
N ALA A 18 34.52 36.86 -3.75
CA ALA A 18 33.33 37.41 -4.38
C ALA A 18 32.12 36.56 -3.95
N LYS A 19 31.07 37.22 -3.44
CA LYS A 19 29.75 36.63 -3.18
C LYS A 19 29.24 36.04 -4.50
N PRO A 20 28.72 34.79 -4.55
CA PRO A 20 28.17 34.25 -5.78
C PRO A 20 26.93 35.06 -6.18
N PRO A 21 26.71 35.33 -7.48
CA PRO A 21 25.46 35.92 -7.93
C PRO A 21 24.31 34.96 -7.63
N THR A 22 23.22 35.49 -7.09
CA THR A 22 21.95 34.79 -6.88
C THR A 22 21.55 34.04 -8.16
N PRO A 23 21.20 32.74 -8.10
CA PRO A 23 20.46 32.15 -9.20
C PRO A 23 19.08 32.82 -9.26
N ALA A 24 18.74 33.34 -10.44
CA ALA A 24 17.41 33.79 -10.84
C ALA A 24 16.33 32.75 -10.43
N PRO A 25 15.05 33.14 -10.26
CA PRO A 25 14.01 32.24 -9.75
C PRO A 25 13.98 30.98 -10.62
N ALA A 26 14.30 29.85 -10.00
CA ALA A 26 14.09 28.54 -10.59
C ALA A 26 12.59 28.46 -10.90
N VAL A 27 12.26 28.55 -12.19
CA VAL A 27 10.92 28.29 -12.69
C VAL A 27 10.68 26.81 -12.42
N GLU A 28 10.09 26.51 -11.26
CA GLU A 28 9.50 25.20 -10.99
C GLU A 28 8.32 25.05 -11.96
N SER A 29 8.60 24.60 -13.18
CA SER A 29 7.56 24.11 -14.08
C SER A 29 7.04 22.81 -13.49
N LYS A 30 6.07 22.92 -12.57
CA LYS A 30 5.19 21.82 -12.25
C LYS A 30 4.53 21.42 -13.55
N ALA A 31 5.05 20.34 -14.13
CA ALA A 31 4.38 19.62 -15.19
C ALA A 31 3.11 19.05 -14.57
N ASP A 32 2.07 19.88 -14.50
CA ASP A 32 0.70 19.41 -14.53
C ASP A 32 0.57 18.66 -15.86
N GLU A 33 0.90 17.38 -15.79
CA GLU A 33 0.89 16.46 -16.91
C GLU A 33 -0.45 16.58 -17.60
N GLN A 34 -0.38 16.93 -18.87
CA GLN A 34 -1.48 17.28 -19.73
C GLN A 34 -2.63 16.26 -19.59
N VAL A 35 -3.62 16.61 -18.77
CA VAL A 35 -4.82 15.81 -18.57
C VAL A 35 -5.65 15.89 -19.84
N GLY A 36 -6.05 14.74 -20.38
CA GLY A 36 -6.73 14.67 -21.68
C GLY A 36 -7.46 13.36 -21.90
N TYR A 37 -8.03 13.16 -23.09
CA TYR A 37 -8.75 11.93 -23.42
C TYR A 37 -7.83 10.71 -23.28
N LYS A 38 -8.28 9.70 -22.52
CA LYS A 38 -7.51 8.49 -22.16
C LYS A 38 -6.26 8.72 -21.28
N ASN A 39 -6.04 9.93 -20.77
CA ASN A 39 -4.95 10.27 -19.86
C ASN A 39 -5.50 10.87 -18.54
N PRO A 40 -5.98 10.02 -17.61
CA PRO A 40 -6.47 10.49 -16.32
C PRO A 40 -5.32 11.06 -15.46
N PRO A 41 -5.59 12.00 -14.53
CA PRO A 41 -4.56 12.61 -13.67
C PRO A 41 -3.78 11.58 -12.83
N LYS A 42 -2.45 11.71 -12.72
CA LYS A 42 -1.61 10.72 -12.02
C LYS A 42 -1.98 10.47 -10.57
N HIS A 43 -2.47 11.47 -9.85
CA HIS A 43 -2.90 11.31 -8.45
C HIS A 43 -4.17 10.44 -8.31
N THR A 44 -4.93 10.25 -9.39
CA THR A 44 -6.11 9.38 -9.46
C THR A 44 -5.81 8.01 -10.06
N GLN A 45 -4.67 7.85 -10.74
CA GLN A 45 -4.30 6.59 -11.39
C GLN A 45 -4.06 5.50 -10.34
N PHE A 46 -4.53 4.30 -10.65
CA PHE A 46 -4.20 3.12 -9.86
C PHE A 46 -2.70 2.82 -9.94
N LYS A 47 -2.05 2.70 -8.78
CA LYS A 47 -0.66 2.25 -8.66
C LYS A 47 -0.50 0.81 -9.19
N LYS A 48 0.33 0.63 -10.22
CA LYS A 48 0.64 -0.69 -10.78
C LYS A 48 1.11 -1.65 -9.67
N GLY A 49 0.52 -2.85 -9.61
CA GLY A 49 0.93 -3.90 -8.67
C GLY A 49 0.37 -3.79 -7.24
N GLN A 50 -0.37 -2.74 -6.90
CA GLN A 50 -1.07 -2.66 -5.60
C GLN A 50 -2.50 -3.21 -5.65
N PHE A 51 -3.11 -3.24 -6.84
CA PHE A 51 -4.50 -3.64 -7.02
C PHE A 51 -4.58 -5.14 -7.31
N GLY A 52 -4.64 -5.91 -6.24
CA GLY A 52 -4.97 -7.32 -6.27
C GLY A 52 -5.33 -7.74 -4.85
N ASN A 53 -6.29 -8.65 -4.68
CA ASN A 53 -6.51 -9.28 -3.39
C ASN A 53 -5.26 -10.13 -3.07
N PRO A 54 -4.38 -9.73 -2.12
CA PRO A 54 -3.12 -10.44 -1.87
C PRO A 54 -3.37 -11.84 -1.34
N LYS A 55 -4.53 -12.05 -0.70
CA LYS A 55 -4.98 -13.36 -0.22
C LYS A 55 -5.41 -14.27 -1.37
N GLY A 56 -5.57 -13.73 -2.57
CA GLY A 56 -6.03 -14.45 -3.76
C GLY A 56 -7.36 -15.15 -3.51
N ARG A 57 -7.59 -16.19 -4.30
CA ARG A 57 -8.69 -17.12 -4.05
C ARG A 57 -8.33 -17.99 -2.84
N PRO A 58 -9.23 -18.15 -1.84
CA PRO A 58 -9.00 -19.12 -0.78
C PRO A 58 -8.83 -20.52 -1.38
N LYS A 59 -7.94 -21.32 -0.80
CA LYS A 59 -7.76 -22.71 -1.21
C LYS A 59 -9.09 -23.44 -1.04
N LYS A 60 -9.44 -24.30 -2.01
CA LYS A 60 -10.62 -25.17 -1.86
C LYS A 60 -10.43 -26.00 -0.59
N GLU A 61 -11.42 -25.98 0.30
CA GLU A 61 -11.48 -26.97 1.37
C GLU A 61 -11.57 -28.35 0.71
N THR A 62 -10.65 -29.24 1.04
CA THR A 62 -10.56 -30.59 0.46
C THR A 62 -11.50 -31.57 1.15
N LEU A 63 -12.65 -31.09 1.64
CA LEU A 63 -13.64 -31.97 2.25
C LEU A 63 -14.34 -32.76 1.14
N PRO A 64 -14.43 -34.10 1.25
CA PRO A 64 -15.19 -34.91 0.30
C PRO A 64 -16.65 -34.46 0.25
N LEU A 65 -17.26 -34.45 -0.93
CA LEU A 65 -18.69 -34.13 -1.09
C LEU A 65 -19.58 -35.00 -0.20
N ALA A 66 -19.24 -36.28 -0.06
CA ALA A 66 -19.95 -37.20 0.82
C ALA A 66 -19.95 -36.73 2.29
N TYR A 67 -18.83 -36.19 2.77
CA TYR A 67 -18.74 -35.65 4.13
C TYR A 67 -19.63 -34.41 4.30
N LEU A 68 -19.61 -33.49 3.34
CA LEU A 68 -20.45 -32.30 3.36
C LEU A 68 -21.94 -32.66 3.32
N ALA A 69 -22.32 -33.63 2.49
CA ALA A 69 -23.69 -34.12 2.40
C ALA A 69 -24.16 -34.76 3.71
N LEU A 70 -23.35 -35.66 4.29
CA LEU A 70 -23.70 -36.31 5.56
C LEU A 70 -23.82 -35.30 6.71
N ARG A 71 -22.91 -34.32 6.78
CA ARG A 71 -22.96 -33.25 7.77
C ARG A 71 -24.24 -32.44 7.66
N GLU A 72 -24.62 -32.06 6.44
CA GLU A 72 -25.82 -31.26 6.20
C GLU A 72 -27.10 -32.04 6.48
N LEU A 73 -27.15 -33.31 6.07
CA LEU A 73 -28.27 -34.22 6.33
C LEU A 73 -28.48 -34.48 7.84
N GLY A 74 -27.40 -34.47 8.62
CA GLY A 74 -27.46 -34.59 10.09
C GLY A 74 -27.93 -33.33 10.80
N SER A 75 -28.03 -32.18 10.13
CA SER A 75 -28.56 -30.96 10.75
C SER A 75 -30.06 -31.10 11.04
N THR A 76 -30.52 -30.52 12.15
CA THR A 76 -31.94 -30.60 12.56
C THR A 76 -32.73 -29.40 12.04
N ILE A 77 -33.96 -29.68 11.63
CA ILE A 77 -34.96 -28.69 11.24
C ILE A 77 -36.23 -28.89 12.05
N VAL A 78 -37.05 -27.85 12.11
CA VAL A 78 -38.38 -27.93 12.71
C VAL A 78 -39.38 -28.18 11.60
N ALA A 79 -40.03 -29.34 11.62
CA ALA A 79 -41.12 -29.70 10.72
C ALA A 79 -42.46 -29.64 11.46
N VAL A 80 -43.55 -29.47 10.70
CA VAL A 80 -44.91 -29.55 11.24
C VAL A 80 -45.54 -30.83 10.73
N GLU A 81 -45.71 -31.80 11.62
CA GLU A 81 -46.44 -33.03 11.34
C GLU A 81 -47.71 -33.05 12.17
N ASN A 82 -48.87 -33.26 11.53
CA ASN A 82 -50.16 -33.36 12.20
C ASN A 82 -50.47 -32.16 13.13
N GLY A 83 -50.06 -30.95 12.71
CA GLY A 83 -50.26 -29.70 13.47
C GLY A 83 -49.31 -29.50 14.66
N LYS A 84 -48.40 -30.45 14.92
CA LYS A 84 -47.40 -30.37 16.00
C LYS A 84 -46.02 -30.07 15.42
N ARG A 85 -45.28 -29.18 16.07
CA ARG A 85 -43.89 -28.88 15.70
C ARG A 85 -42.97 -29.96 16.27
N ILE A 86 -42.28 -30.67 15.40
CA ILE A 86 -41.30 -31.67 15.77
C ILE A 86 -39.91 -31.28 15.26
N ARG A 87 -38.87 -31.68 15.99
CA ARG A 87 -37.48 -31.55 15.56
C ARG A 87 -37.05 -32.86 14.91
N ILE A 88 -36.74 -32.81 13.63
CA ILE A 88 -36.26 -33.95 12.85
C ILE A 88 -34.98 -33.56 12.12
N THR A 89 -34.17 -34.55 11.77
CA THR A 89 -32.99 -34.29 10.94
C THR A 89 -33.41 -34.01 9.50
N LYS A 90 -32.61 -33.26 8.72
CA LYS A 90 -32.88 -33.03 7.28
C LYS A 90 -32.91 -34.33 6.47
N LYS A 91 -32.32 -35.39 7.00
CA LYS A 91 -32.40 -36.75 6.44
C LYS A 91 -33.80 -37.38 6.60
N GLU A 92 -34.47 -37.07 7.71
CA GLU A 92 -35.75 -37.68 8.11
C GLU A 92 -36.96 -36.81 7.74
N ALA A 93 -36.73 -35.53 7.44
CA ALA A 93 -37.73 -34.61 6.87
C ALA A 93 -38.08 -34.96 5.43
#